data_AF-F2UYE7-F1
#
_entry.id   AF-F2UYE7-F1
#
_cell.length_a   1.000
_cell.length_b   1.000
_cell.length_c   1.000
_cell.angle_alpha   90.00
_cell.angle_beta   90.00
_cell.angle_gamma   90.00
#
_symmetry.space_group_name_H-M   'P 1'
#
loop_
_entity.id
_entity.type
_entity.pdbx_description
1 polymer ?
#
loop_
_entity_poly.entity_id
_entity_poly.type
_entity_poly.pdbx_seq_one_letter_code
_entity_poly.pdbx_strand_id
1 'polypeptide(L)'
;MRFSAVGLRHLGIRVARTAWSSRLFKTALVFVVITVFLTLAQAWAQQRPVMASSLTQPEAPAYSTWQASAEANETTSCDTSTSTSPAPGTQWGEAWRFDSGTDPSMTLSSPVIHRCGNYLVVESREEKDTLRGYLLDKAGPKKLWELTNKSINLWGSPWWGGHLVLNHEILDPATGRTETAPWSSDNWPYIISPHLIITCDSYWNTNRCSAWDWSGGRPTRRWERRYDTQTNPQPSGIAGDDATGSILVSTAPVDNNQPARTGLMNLADGSVRNDWAGEELGRESTYIPAQDGWIHIPRDSETAEAYSLQGEPRGTFPLSGSNAALLLSESGTPTVEQFQRAYESDDLSWAAYTVECTSASACTFNGTPVTLPLEESLDRTPGRGTLQLGWHLTEDRHILAAPFAFGRQWSQSTNDETSLVIDTRTSQVIAPPGRLAHIQANLTDSHLMIGIHGTEIVGYAPTA
;
A
#
# COMPACT_ATOMS: atom_id res chain seq x y z
N MET A 1 47.45 6.76 60.59
CA MET A 1 47.07 6.50 61.99
C MET A 1 45.71 5.81 61.99
N ARG A 2 45.63 4.61 62.58
CA ARG A 2 44.40 3.82 62.72
C ARG A 2 43.67 4.26 63.99
N PHE A 3 42.38 4.53 63.93
CA PHE A 3 41.52 4.64 65.12
C PHE A 3 40.60 3.43 65.22
N SER A 4 40.57 2.84 66.41
CA SER A 4 39.96 1.56 66.73
C SER A 4 38.47 1.67 67.12
N ALA A 5 37.71 0.63 66.75
CA ALA A 5 36.25 0.56 66.77
C ALA A 5 35.61 0.30 68.16
N VAL A 6 36.23 0.72 69.26
CA VAL A 6 35.75 0.37 70.62
C VAL A 6 35.08 1.54 71.35
N GLY A 7 35.19 2.77 70.84
CA GLY A 7 34.58 3.97 71.46
C GLY A 7 33.11 4.25 71.13
N LEU A 8 32.56 3.72 70.02
CA LEU A 8 31.21 4.09 69.56
C LEU A 8 30.06 3.21 70.07
N ARG A 9 30.34 2.00 70.58
CA ARG A 9 29.28 1.05 71.00
C ARG A 9 28.66 1.38 72.36
N HIS A 10 29.35 2.10 73.25
CA HIS A 10 28.84 2.42 74.57
C HIS A 10 28.03 3.73 74.66
N LEU A 11 28.11 4.60 73.65
CA LEU A 11 27.27 5.81 73.57
C LEU A 11 25.87 5.50 72.98
N GLY A 12 25.78 4.53 72.05
CA GLY A 12 24.53 4.18 71.36
C GLY A 12 23.47 3.49 72.21
N ILE A 13 23.86 2.77 73.27
CA ILE A 13 22.92 1.97 74.08
C ILE A 13 22.22 2.81 75.17
N ARG A 14 22.82 3.92 75.63
CA ARG A 14 22.18 4.80 76.63
C ARG A 14 21.22 5.83 76.04
N VAL A 15 21.36 6.21 74.77
CA VAL A 15 20.42 7.12 74.09
C VAL A 15 19.19 6.36 73.58
N ALA A 16 19.33 5.08 73.22
CA ALA A 16 18.23 4.25 72.73
C ALA A 16 17.20 3.85 73.81
N ARG A 17 17.54 3.93 75.11
CA ARG A 17 16.64 3.48 76.20
C ARG A 17 15.74 4.57 76.78
N THR A 18 15.95 5.84 76.43
CA THR A 18 15.15 6.97 76.93
C THR A 18 14.25 7.61 75.87
N ALA A 19 14.32 7.17 74.60
CA ALA A 19 13.55 7.75 73.48
C ALA A 19 12.32 6.92 73.07
N TRP A 20 11.93 5.91 73.85
CA TRP A 20 10.83 4.98 73.51
C TRP A 20 9.64 5.07 74.48
N SER A 21 9.15 6.29 74.74
CA SER A 21 7.87 6.47 75.45
C SER A 21 7.02 7.67 75.01
N SER A 22 7.45 8.52 74.09
CA SER A 22 6.64 9.68 73.67
C SER A 22 5.96 9.47 72.31
N ARG A 23 4.62 9.54 72.32
CA ARG A 23 3.77 9.52 71.10
C ARG A 23 4.06 10.71 70.16
N LEU A 24 4.67 11.78 70.68
CA LEU A 24 5.06 12.99 69.95
C LEU A 24 6.27 12.77 69.03
N PHE A 25 7.21 11.88 69.37
CA PHE A 25 8.37 11.61 68.52
C PHE A 25 8.00 10.78 67.29
N LYS A 26 7.01 9.88 67.43
CA LYS A 26 6.49 9.08 66.29
C LYS A 26 5.76 9.94 65.27
N THR A 27 5.00 10.94 65.73
CA THR A 27 4.29 11.88 64.84
C THR A 27 5.28 12.83 64.14
N ALA A 28 6.26 13.36 64.86
CA ALA A 28 7.30 14.19 64.25
C ALA A 28 8.14 13.43 63.20
N LEU A 29 8.49 12.16 63.46
CA LEU A 29 9.23 11.34 62.50
C LEU A 29 8.41 10.99 61.25
N VAL A 30 7.11 10.72 61.40
CA VAL A 30 6.20 10.50 60.27
C VAL A 30 6.08 11.76 59.41
N PHE A 31 5.96 12.95 60.02
CA PHE A 31 5.94 14.20 59.27
C PHE A 31 7.26 14.46 58.54
N VAL A 32 8.42 14.24 59.18
CA VAL A 32 9.71 14.40 58.52
C VAL A 32 9.86 13.42 57.35
N VAL A 33 9.46 12.16 57.50
CA VAL A 33 9.49 11.18 56.42
C VAL A 33 8.55 11.58 55.27
N ILE A 34 7.33 12.00 55.56
CA ILE A 34 6.37 12.48 54.54
C ILE A 34 6.91 13.72 53.82
N THR A 35 7.53 14.65 54.54
CA THR A 35 8.09 15.87 53.94
C THR A 35 9.31 15.56 53.07
N VAL A 36 10.15 14.59 53.49
CA VAL A 36 11.27 14.09 52.68
C VAL A 36 10.78 13.35 51.43
N PHE A 37 9.71 12.55 51.53
CA PHE A 37 9.09 11.91 50.36
C PHE A 37 8.42 12.91 49.42
N LEU A 38 7.75 13.95 49.93
CA LEU A 38 7.15 15.01 49.12
C LEU A 38 8.21 15.87 48.42
N THR A 39 9.31 16.19 49.11
CA THR A 39 10.43 16.95 48.50
C THR A 39 11.20 16.11 47.48
N LEU A 40 11.38 14.80 47.73
CA LEU A 40 11.90 13.87 46.71
C LEU A 40 10.94 13.73 45.53
N ALA A 41 9.63 13.61 45.75
CA ALA A 41 8.64 13.55 44.67
C ALA A 41 8.62 14.85 43.83
N GLN A 42 8.77 16.01 44.47
CA GLN A 42 8.87 17.29 43.76
C GLN A 42 10.20 17.45 43.02
N ALA A 43 11.31 16.96 43.56
CA ALA A 43 12.60 16.93 42.87
C ALA A 43 12.57 15.98 41.65
N TRP A 44 11.90 14.84 41.76
CA TRP A 44 11.67 13.91 40.63
C TRP A 44 10.68 14.48 39.59
N ALA A 45 9.70 15.28 40.01
CA ALA A 45 8.80 15.99 39.10
C ALA A 45 9.52 17.12 38.33
N GLN A 46 10.54 17.75 38.92
CA GLN A 46 11.36 18.79 38.28
C GLN A 46 12.54 18.25 37.46
N GLN A 47 12.93 16.98 37.66
CA GLN A 47 13.95 16.29 36.86
C GLN A 47 13.37 15.43 35.73
N ARG A 48 12.05 15.43 35.52
CA ARG A 48 11.54 15.06 34.20
C ARG A 48 12.12 16.10 33.23
N PRO A 49 12.95 15.72 32.25
CA PRO A 49 13.02 16.56 31.06
C PRO A 49 11.55 16.80 30.69
N VAL A 50 11.20 18.06 30.47
CA VAL A 50 10.00 18.36 29.69
C VAL A 50 10.21 17.53 28.43
N MET A 51 9.50 16.40 28.33
CA MET A 51 9.30 15.68 27.08
C MET A 51 8.41 16.62 26.28
N ALA A 52 9.00 17.74 25.86
CA ALA A 52 8.44 18.63 24.88
C ALA A 52 8.27 17.74 23.66
N SER A 53 7.01 17.48 23.32
CA SER A 53 6.39 17.13 22.04
C SER A 53 7.28 16.90 20.80
N SER A 54 8.42 16.22 20.94
CA SER A 54 9.42 16.05 19.89
C SER A 54 9.38 14.67 19.26
N LEU A 55 8.48 13.80 19.70
CA LEU A 55 8.30 12.46 19.13
C LEU A 55 7.35 12.44 17.92
N THR A 56 6.67 13.55 17.64
CA THR A 56 5.66 13.65 16.57
C THR A 56 6.01 14.66 15.47
N GLN A 57 7.14 15.39 15.60
CA GLN A 57 7.52 16.38 14.61
C GLN A 57 8.34 15.70 13.49
N PRO A 58 7.96 15.86 12.21
CA PRO A 58 8.70 15.26 11.11
C PRO A 58 10.15 15.76 11.12
N GLU A 59 11.10 14.83 10.97
CA GLU A 59 12.50 15.20 10.77
C GLU A 59 12.66 15.88 9.41
N ALA A 60 13.57 16.86 9.32
CA ALA A 60 13.79 17.62 8.10
C ALA A 60 14.14 16.70 6.90
N PRO A 61 13.79 17.11 5.66
CA PRO A 61 14.12 16.34 4.47
C PRO A 61 15.63 16.05 4.43
N ALA A 62 15.96 14.77 4.27
CA ALA A 62 17.34 14.32 4.16
C ALA A 62 17.58 13.82 2.74
N TYR A 63 18.63 14.30 2.11
CA TYR A 63 19.02 13.84 0.78
C TYR A 63 19.75 12.50 0.89
N SER A 64 19.31 11.53 0.10
CA SER A 64 20.07 10.30 -0.02
C SER A 64 21.40 10.56 -0.74
N THR A 65 22.46 9.87 -0.31
CA THR A 65 23.71 9.78 -1.07
C THR A 65 23.59 8.79 -2.24
N TRP A 66 22.46 8.11 -2.36
CA TRP A 66 22.11 7.26 -3.50
C TRP A 66 22.08 8.09 -4.78
N GLN A 67 22.70 7.57 -5.83
CA GLN A 67 22.71 8.17 -7.15
C GLN A 67 22.37 7.05 -8.11
N ALA A 68 21.29 7.22 -8.89
CA ALA A 68 21.06 6.34 -10.03
C ALA A 68 22.34 6.37 -10.89
N SER A 69 22.82 5.19 -11.25
CA SER A 69 23.92 5.05 -12.20
C SER A 69 23.66 5.94 -13.42
N ALA A 70 24.65 6.72 -13.86
CA ALA A 70 24.50 7.70 -14.95
C ALA A 70 24.10 7.09 -16.31
N GLU A 71 24.07 5.76 -16.41
CA GLU A 71 23.58 4.97 -17.55
C GLU A 71 22.06 4.72 -17.51
N ALA A 72 21.38 5.01 -16.40
CA ALA A 72 19.92 4.97 -16.30
C ALA A 72 19.35 6.18 -17.05
N ASN A 73 19.23 6.06 -18.37
CA ASN A 73 18.61 7.04 -19.25
C ASN A 73 17.25 7.50 -18.70
N GLU A 74 16.87 8.74 -19.03
CA GLU A 74 15.52 9.33 -18.90
C GLU A 74 14.38 8.47 -19.53
N THR A 75 14.68 7.31 -20.12
CA THR A 75 13.75 6.40 -20.79
C THR A 75 13.18 5.28 -19.91
N THR A 76 13.57 5.16 -18.64
CA THR A 76 13.00 4.14 -17.73
C THR A 76 11.70 4.62 -17.04
N SER A 77 10.96 5.53 -17.67
CA SER A 77 9.64 5.90 -17.13
C SER A 77 8.65 4.74 -17.32
N CYS A 78 7.79 4.51 -16.31
CA CYS A 78 6.63 3.64 -16.50
C CYS A 78 5.56 4.29 -17.38
N ASP A 79 5.67 5.60 -17.58
CA ASP A 79 4.89 6.38 -18.54
C ASP A 79 5.62 6.32 -19.88
N THR A 80 5.09 5.62 -20.86
CA THR A 80 5.70 5.50 -22.19
C THR A 80 4.83 6.12 -23.28
N SER A 81 4.32 7.34 -23.11
CA SER A 81 3.55 8.02 -24.18
C SER A 81 4.35 8.08 -25.49
N THR A 82 3.89 7.44 -26.58
CA THR A 82 4.24 7.80 -27.98
C THR A 82 3.49 7.05 -29.09
N SER A 83 2.60 6.09 -28.81
CA SER A 83 1.93 5.33 -29.89
C SER A 83 0.50 5.78 -30.18
N THR A 84 0.12 5.78 -31.45
CA THR A 84 -1.25 6.02 -31.92
C THR A 84 -2.15 4.89 -31.45
N SER A 85 -3.27 5.24 -30.82
CA SER A 85 -4.30 4.28 -30.40
C SER A 85 -4.78 3.38 -31.52
N PRO A 86 -5.09 2.10 -31.26
CA PRO A 86 -5.79 1.26 -32.20
C PRO A 86 -7.18 1.84 -32.49
N ALA A 87 -7.72 1.52 -33.67
CA ALA A 87 -9.06 1.91 -34.02
C ALA A 87 -10.09 1.19 -33.11
N PRO A 88 -11.26 1.80 -32.88
CA PRO A 88 -12.32 1.15 -32.09
C PRO A 88 -12.72 -0.19 -32.69
N GLY A 89 -12.85 -1.22 -31.85
CA GLY A 89 -13.24 -2.57 -32.27
C GLY A 89 -12.14 -3.36 -32.98
N THR A 90 -10.90 -2.86 -33.00
CA THR A 90 -9.76 -3.62 -33.50
C THR A 90 -9.64 -4.96 -32.75
N GLN A 91 -9.52 -6.04 -33.50
CA GLN A 91 -9.27 -7.36 -32.94
C GLN A 91 -7.85 -7.47 -32.42
N TRP A 92 -7.63 -8.36 -31.47
CA TRP A 92 -6.33 -8.57 -30.85
C TRP A 92 -5.81 -9.96 -31.19
N GLY A 93 -4.56 -10.02 -31.64
CA GLY A 93 -3.91 -11.24 -32.08
C GLY A 93 -2.63 -11.47 -31.30
N GLU A 94 -2.20 -12.73 -31.22
CA GLU A 94 -0.90 -13.08 -30.66
C GLU A 94 0.21 -12.39 -31.48
N ALA A 95 0.99 -11.57 -30.81
CA ALA A 95 2.16 -10.88 -31.37
C ALA A 95 3.44 -11.69 -31.10
N TRP A 96 3.53 -12.28 -29.91
CA TRP A 96 4.67 -13.10 -29.50
C TRP A 96 4.27 -14.04 -28.36
N ARG A 97 5.06 -15.11 -28.18
CA ARG A 97 4.91 -16.11 -27.12
C ARG A 97 6.29 -16.59 -26.69
N PHE A 98 6.49 -16.80 -25.40
CA PHE A 98 7.69 -17.45 -24.89
C PHE A 98 7.41 -18.22 -23.60
N ASP A 99 8.24 -19.23 -23.33
CA ASP A 99 8.20 -19.96 -22.07
C ASP A 99 8.85 -19.13 -20.95
N SER A 100 8.17 -18.99 -19.82
CA SER A 100 8.66 -18.22 -18.68
C SER A 100 9.88 -18.84 -17.98
N GLY A 101 10.21 -20.09 -18.28
CA GLY A 101 11.24 -20.87 -17.61
C GLY A 101 10.83 -21.21 -16.18
N THR A 102 9.54 -21.36 -15.92
CA THR A 102 8.93 -21.67 -14.61
C THR A 102 8.45 -23.11 -14.62
N ASP A 103 8.62 -23.84 -13.52
CA ASP A 103 8.14 -25.23 -13.41
C ASP A 103 6.59 -25.29 -13.46
N PRO A 104 5.99 -26.06 -14.40
CA PRO A 104 4.53 -26.20 -14.54
C PRO A 104 3.84 -26.87 -13.35
N SER A 105 4.59 -27.51 -12.44
CA SER A 105 4.06 -28.12 -11.22
C SER A 105 3.81 -27.13 -10.10
N MET A 106 4.28 -25.89 -10.25
CA MET A 106 3.98 -24.79 -9.35
C MET A 106 2.54 -24.32 -9.53
N THR A 107 1.95 -23.84 -8.44
CA THR A 107 0.56 -23.34 -8.39
C THR A 107 0.27 -22.33 -9.51
N LEU A 108 -1.02 -22.15 -9.84
CA LEU A 108 -1.55 -21.16 -10.82
C LEU A 108 -0.97 -19.74 -10.69
N SER A 109 -0.31 -19.46 -9.57
CA SER A 109 0.36 -18.21 -9.22
C SER A 109 1.82 -18.07 -9.68
N SER A 110 2.32 -18.85 -10.64
CA SER A 110 3.68 -18.68 -11.20
C SER A 110 3.69 -18.96 -12.71
N PRO A 111 4.31 -18.11 -13.56
CA PRO A 111 5.16 -16.97 -13.23
C PRO A 111 4.41 -15.74 -12.71
N VAL A 112 5.10 -14.88 -11.94
CA VAL A 112 4.63 -13.51 -11.64
C VAL A 112 5.28 -12.56 -12.63
N ILE A 113 4.50 -11.65 -13.23
CA ILE A 113 5.04 -10.65 -14.15
C ILE A 113 4.90 -9.24 -13.59
N HIS A 114 5.95 -8.44 -13.80
CA HIS A 114 5.98 -7.03 -13.44
C HIS A 114 6.43 -6.23 -14.65
N ARG A 115 5.64 -5.23 -15.05
CA ARG A 115 5.91 -4.41 -16.24
C ARG A 115 5.96 -2.93 -15.89
N CYS A 116 6.91 -2.23 -16.50
CA CYS A 116 7.01 -0.77 -16.49
C CYS A 116 7.57 -0.33 -17.85
N GLY A 117 6.77 0.42 -18.61
CA GLY A 117 7.11 0.80 -19.98
C GLY A 117 7.44 -0.41 -20.88
N ASN A 118 8.65 -0.42 -21.44
CA ASN A 118 9.15 -1.51 -22.27
C ASN A 118 9.90 -2.60 -21.48
N TYR A 119 9.99 -2.50 -20.16
CA TYR A 119 10.63 -3.52 -19.34
C TYR A 119 9.61 -4.49 -18.78
N LEU A 120 9.92 -5.78 -18.91
CA LEU A 120 9.18 -6.89 -18.33
C LEU A 120 10.11 -7.68 -17.41
N VAL A 121 9.70 -7.89 -16.16
CA VAL A 121 10.37 -8.78 -15.22
C VAL A 121 9.47 -9.96 -14.92
N VAL A 122 10.03 -11.14 -15.05
CA VAL A 122 9.39 -12.42 -14.74
C VAL A 122 10.03 -12.97 -13.48
N GLU A 123 9.23 -13.18 -12.44
CA GLU A 123 9.62 -13.86 -11.21
C GLU A 123 9.14 -15.31 -11.25
N SER A 124 10.08 -16.24 -11.12
CA SER A 124 9.80 -17.65 -10.86
C SER A 124 10.02 -17.91 -9.36
N ARG A 125 8.99 -18.41 -8.67
CA ARG A 125 9.01 -18.69 -7.22
C ARG A 125 9.44 -20.13 -6.90
N GLU A 126 10.51 -20.60 -7.53
CA GLU A 126 11.07 -21.95 -7.29
C GLU A 126 11.75 -22.07 -5.91
N GLU A 127 12.34 -23.24 -5.59
CA GLU A 127 13.21 -23.41 -4.39
C GLU A 127 14.32 -22.33 -4.31
N LYS A 128 14.68 -21.74 -5.46
CA LYS A 128 15.45 -20.51 -5.56
C LYS A 128 14.71 -19.51 -6.44
N ASP A 129 14.17 -18.47 -5.81
CA ASP A 129 13.53 -17.37 -6.53
C ASP A 129 14.45 -16.84 -7.63
N THR A 130 13.92 -16.76 -8.84
CA THR A 130 14.66 -16.31 -10.02
C THR A 130 13.93 -15.14 -10.67
N LEU A 131 14.65 -14.04 -10.86
CA LEU A 131 14.17 -12.88 -11.61
C LEU A 131 14.81 -12.85 -12.99
N ARG A 132 13.99 -12.69 -14.02
CA ARG A 132 14.42 -12.56 -15.41
C ARG A 132 13.92 -11.23 -15.96
N GLY A 133 14.84 -10.37 -16.40
CA GLY A 133 14.50 -9.09 -17.02
C GLY A 133 14.54 -9.16 -18.53
N TYR A 134 13.56 -8.54 -19.16
CA TYR A 134 13.37 -8.50 -20.61
C TYR A 134 13.12 -7.06 -21.07
N LEU A 135 13.65 -6.74 -22.24
CA LEU A 135 13.22 -5.58 -23.03
C LEU A 135 12.18 -6.03 -24.04
N LEU A 136 11.01 -5.40 -24.03
CA LEU A 136 9.96 -5.60 -25.00
C LEU A 136 10.27 -4.79 -26.27
N ASP A 137 10.36 -5.49 -27.40
CA ASP A 137 10.38 -4.87 -28.73
C ASP A 137 9.23 -5.40 -29.60
N LYS A 138 9.16 -4.96 -30.85
CA LYS A 138 8.10 -5.37 -31.79
C LYS A 138 8.13 -6.86 -32.14
N ALA A 139 9.28 -7.52 -32.05
CA ALA A 139 9.45 -8.94 -32.33
C ALA A 139 9.21 -9.81 -31.08
N GLY A 140 9.27 -9.22 -29.89
CA GLY A 140 8.93 -9.84 -28.63
C GLY A 140 9.92 -9.51 -27.50
N PRO A 141 9.84 -10.22 -26.37
CA PRO A 141 10.72 -10.01 -25.23
C PRO A 141 12.14 -10.50 -25.52
N LYS A 142 13.12 -9.62 -25.37
CA LYS A 142 14.55 -9.94 -25.40
C LYS A 142 15.10 -10.00 -23.99
N LYS A 143 15.57 -11.17 -23.54
CA LYS A 143 16.20 -11.33 -22.22
C LYS A 143 17.43 -10.43 -22.11
N LEU A 144 17.49 -9.64 -21.03
CA LEU A 144 18.59 -8.75 -20.70
C LEU A 144 19.49 -9.39 -19.63
N TRP A 145 18.88 -9.92 -18.58
CA TRP A 145 19.58 -10.45 -17.41
C TRP A 145 18.74 -11.51 -16.70
N GLU A 146 19.40 -12.26 -15.82
CA GLU A 146 18.80 -13.30 -14.98
C GLU A 146 19.54 -13.31 -13.64
N LEU A 147 18.78 -13.25 -12.54
CA LEU A 147 19.30 -13.23 -11.19
C LEU A 147 18.66 -14.37 -10.40
N THR A 148 19.49 -15.13 -9.67
CA THR A 148 19.04 -16.23 -8.81
C THR A 148 19.13 -15.83 -7.34
N ASN A 149 18.27 -16.42 -6.50
CA ASN A 149 18.10 -16.07 -5.08
C ASN A 149 17.74 -14.59 -4.88
N LYS A 150 16.90 -14.06 -5.77
CA LYS A 150 16.31 -12.72 -5.66
C LYS A 150 14.81 -12.86 -5.80
N SER A 151 14.07 -12.23 -4.90
CA SER A 151 12.61 -12.14 -4.98
C SER A 151 12.12 -10.74 -4.71
N ILE A 152 10.94 -10.48 -5.27
CA ILE A 152 10.17 -9.27 -5.05
C ILE A 152 9.27 -9.54 -3.85
N ASN A 153 9.76 -9.19 -2.65
CA ASN A 153 9.02 -9.34 -1.40
C ASN A 153 8.18 -8.07 -1.12
N LEU A 154 7.27 -7.76 -2.02
CA LEU A 154 6.41 -6.58 -1.98
C LEU A 154 4.96 -6.92 -2.33
N TRP A 155 4.04 -6.08 -1.85
CA TRP A 155 2.62 -6.19 -2.15
C TRP A 155 2.31 -5.20 -3.29
N GLY A 156 1.68 -5.68 -4.36
CA GLY A 156 1.34 -4.86 -5.53
C GLY A 156 2.52 -4.64 -6.50
N SER A 157 2.47 -3.52 -7.23
CA SER A 157 3.51 -3.17 -8.22
C SER A 157 4.86 -2.87 -7.54
N PRO A 158 5.96 -3.52 -7.94
CA PRO A 158 7.29 -3.31 -7.35
C PRO A 158 8.06 -2.13 -7.95
N TRP A 159 7.41 -1.33 -8.80
CA TRP A 159 8.05 -0.27 -9.56
C TRP A 159 8.00 1.07 -8.83
N TRP A 160 9.18 1.64 -8.58
CA TRP A 160 9.33 2.98 -8.02
C TRP A 160 10.37 3.74 -8.85
N GLY A 161 9.94 4.86 -9.45
CA GLY A 161 10.80 5.68 -10.29
C GLY A 161 11.40 4.97 -11.50
N GLY A 162 10.70 3.98 -12.04
CA GLY A 162 11.20 3.15 -13.14
C GLY A 162 12.12 2.00 -12.74
N HIS A 163 12.37 1.81 -11.44
CA HIS A 163 13.26 0.77 -10.93
C HIS A 163 12.48 -0.27 -10.13
N LEU A 164 12.97 -1.50 -10.04
CA LEU A 164 12.35 -2.51 -9.19
C LEU A 164 12.90 -2.44 -7.78
N VAL A 165 12.01 -2.49 -6.79
CA VAL A 165 12.40 -2.55 -5.38
C VAL A 165 12.41 -4.01 -4.92
N LEU A 166 13.57 -4.51 -4.52
CA LEU A 166 13.80 -5.87 -4.01
C LEU A 166 14.01 -5.84 -2.48
N ASN A 167 13.07 -5.20 -1.77
CA ASN A 167 13.12 -4.94 -0.32
C ASN A 167 14.20 -3.93 0.13
N HIS A 168 15.49 -4.31 0.14
CA HIS A 168 16.60 -3.44 0.58
C HIS A 168 17.54 -3.04 -0.55
N GLU A 169 17.14 -3.36 -1.77
CA GLU A 169 17.88 -3.06 -2.98
C GLU A 169 16.95 -2.44 -4.01
N ILE A 170 17.51 -1.57 -4.83
CA ILE A 170 16.87 -1.00 -6.01
C ILE A 170 17.59 -1.58 -7.22
N LEU A 171 16.83 -2.21 -8.11
CA LEU A 171 17.32 -2.87 -9.31
C LEU A 171 17.04 -2.00 -10.54
N ASP A 172 18.07 -1.79 -11.36
CA ASP A 172 17.94 -1.21 -12.70
C ASP A 172 17.43 -2.28 -13.67
N PRO A 173 16.22 -2.12 -14.24
CA PRO A 173 15.62 -3.11 -15.12
C PRO A 173 16.37 -3.28 -16.46
N ALA A 174 17.20 -2.33 -16.87
CA ALA A 174 17.96 -2.43 -18.10
C ALA A 174 19.20 -3.33 -17.95
N THR A 175 19.85 -3.29 -16.79
CA THR A 175 21.14 -3.94 -16.57
C THR A 175 21.09 -5.11 -15.59
N GLY A 176 20.06 -5.18 -14.75
CA GLY A 176 19.95 -6.15 -13.65
C GLY A 176 20.90 -5.85 -12.50
N ARG A 177 21.56 -4.69 -12.49
CA ARG A 177 22.41 -4.26 -11.38
C ARG A 177 21.53 -3.82 -10.22
N THR A 178 21.93 -4.22 -9.02
CA THR A 178 21.30 -3.78 -7.77
C THR A 178 22.19 -2.79 -7.04
N GLU A 179 21.56 -1.80 -6.42
CA GLU A 179 22.18 -0.88 -5.49
C GLU A 179 21.45 -0.94 -4.15
N THR A 180 22.16 -0.71 -3.05
CA THR A 180 21.53 -0.67 -1.73
C THR A 180 20.55 0.49 -1.64
N ALA A 181 19.33 0.20 -1.18
CA ALA A 181 18.30 1.19 -0.99
C ALA A 181 18.71 2.22 0.09
N PRO A 182 18.16 3.45 0.07
CA PRO A 182 18.56 4.50 0.99
C PRO A 182 17.99 4.36 2.41
N TRP A 183 17.12 3.37 2.63
CA TRP A 183 16.57 3.04 3.94
C TRP A 183 17.33 1.91 4.63
N SER A 184 17.09 1.76 5.94
CA SER A 184 17.69 0.69 6.74
C SER A 184 17.26 -0.70 6.25
N SER A 185 18.12 -1.70 6.43
CA SER A 185 17.78 -3.12 6.24
C SER A 185 16.66 -3.60 7.17
N ASP A 186 16.36 -2.85 8.23
CA ASP A 186 15.24 -3.16 9.10
C ASP A 186 13.91 -2.62 8.57
N ASN A 187 13.89 -1.81 7.50
CA ASN A 187 12.66 -1.21 6.98
C ASN A 187 12.10 -2.02 5.79
N TRP A 188 10.79 -2.28 5.84
CA TRP A 188 9.98 -2.83 4.75
C TRP A 188 9.42 -1.72 3.87
N PRO A 189 9.57 -1.81 2.53
CA PRO A 189 8.97 -0.87 1.60
C PRO A 189 7.49 -1.17 1.32
N TYR A 190 6.76 -0.09 1.07
CA TYR A 190 5.38 -0.03 0.62
C TYR A 190 5.34 0.99 -0.51
N ILE A 191 5.22 0.51 -1.75
CA ILE A 191 5.12 1.40 -2.91
C ILE A 191 3.71 1.95 -2.94
N ILE A 192 3.61 3.27 -2.82
CA ILE A 192 2.34 3.99 -2.79
C ILE A 192 1.98 4.42 -4.21
N SER A 193 2.97 4.93 -4.93
CA SER A 193 2.87 5.31 -6.34
C SER A 193 4.23 5.15 -7.04
N PRO A 194 4.31 5.34 -8.37
CA PRO A 194 5.59 5.40 -9.07
C PRO A 194 6.54 6.49 -8.54
N HIS A 195 6.04 7.51 -7.83
CA HIS A 195 6.84 8.63 -7.32
C HIS A 195 7.10 8.56 -5.81
N LEU A 196 6.28 7.81 -5.07
CA LEU A 196 6.31 7.78 -3.61
C LEU A 196 6.40 6.36 -3.07
N ILE A 197 7.38 6.14 -2.20
CA ILE A 197 7.50 4.91 -1.41
C ILE A 197 7.50 5.26 0.08
N ILE A 198 6.78 4.48 0.87
CA ILE A 198 6.83 4.55 2.33
C ILE A 198 7.58 3.32 2.82
N THR A 199 8.47 3.51 3.77
CA THR A 199 9.22 2.41 4.39
C THR A 199 8.97 2.43 5.89
N CYS A 200 8.68 1.29 6.49
CA CYS A 200 8.42 1.18 7.92
C CYS A 200 9.25 0.05 8.53
N ASP A 201 9.68 0.19 9.77
CA ASP A 201 10.51 -0.81 10.47
C ASP A 201 9.81 -2.19 10.61
N SER A 202 10.57 -3.26 10.48
CA SER A 202 10.10 -4.65 10.53
C SER A 202 9.66 -5.05 11.92
N TYR A 203 8.64 -5.92 11.96
CA TYR A 203 8.44 -6.99 12.95
C TYR A 203 8.23 -6.58 14.43
N TRP A 204 7.03 -6.88 14.94
CA TRP A 204 6.53 -6.77 16.31
C TRP A 204 6.47 -5.39 16.96
N ASN A 205 7.17 -4.37 16.43
CA ASN A 205 7.16 -3.01 16.99
C ASN A 205 7.32 -1.93 15.91
N THR A 206 6.71 -2.10 14.72
CA THR A 206 6.77 -1.15 13.60
C THR A 206 6.25 0.23 14.00
N ASN A 207 7.08 1.07 14.58
CA ASN A 207 6.68 2.36 15.10
C ASN A 207 7.45 3.49 14.45
N ARG A 208 8.13 3.23 13.33
CA ARG A 208 8.87 4.24 12.60
C ARG A 208 8.71 4.04 11.11
N CYS A 209 8.17 5.05 10.45
CA CYS A 209 8.06 5.09 8.99
C CYS A 209 8.78 6.30 8.41
N SER A 210 9.16 6.19 7.14
CA SER A 210 9.66 7.30 6.35
C SER A 210 9.14 7.24 4.92
N ALA A 211 8.79 8.40 4.38
CA ALA A 211 8.44 8.54 2.97
C ALA A 211 9.62 9.04 2.15
N TRP A 212 9.72 8.53 0.93
CA TRP A 212 10.78 8.87 -0.02
C TRP A 212 10.19 9.19 -1.39
N ASP A 213 10.60 10.34 -1.91
CA ASP A 213 10.25 10.81 -3.24
C ASP A 213 11.28 10.36 -4.26
N TRP A 214 10.80 9.94 -5.43
CA TRP A 214 11.67 9.72 -6.58
C TRP A 214 11.83 11.01 -7.39
N SER A 215 13.00 11.64 -7.29
CA SER A 215 13.34 12.85 -8.06
C SER A 215 14.42 12.56 -9.10
N GLY A 216 14.03 12.04 -10.27
CA GLY A 216 14.92 11.92 -11.44
C GLY A 216 16.22 11.15 -11.17
N GLY A 217 16.12 10.00 -10.50
CA GLY A 217 17.31 9.18 -10.17
C GLY A 217 18.02 9.58 -8.87
N ARG A 218 17.38 10.36 -7.99
CA ARG A 218 17.82 10.55 -6.60
C ARG A 218 16.62 10.49 -5.64
N PRO A 219 16.50 9.43 -4.82
CA PRO A 219 15.62 9.37 -3.67
C PRO A 219 15.84 10.52 -2.72
N THR A 220 14.77 11.22 -2.35
CA THR A 220 14.82 12.24 -1.31
C THR A 220 13.86 11.83 -0.21
N ARG A 221 14.33 11.83 1.05
CA ARG A 221 13.45 11.55 2.18
C ARG A 221 12.54 12.74 2.41
N ARG A 222 11.24 12.53 2.26
CA ARG A 222 10.22 13.55 2.49
C ARG A 222 10.03 13.81 3.99
N TRP A 223 9.84 12.74 4.74
CA TRP A 223 9.69 12.77 6.20
C TRP A 223 10.15 11.44 6.81
N GLU A 224 10.55 11.48 8.08
CA GLU A 224 10.67 10.31 8.96
C GLU A 224 9.88 10.61 10.23
N ARG A 225 9.14 9.62 10.72
CA ARG A 225 8.28 9.77 11.89
C ARG A 225 8.24 8.52 12.73
N ARG A 226 8.17 8.73 14.05
CA ARG A 226 7.86 7.67 15.02
C ARG A 226 6.42 7.78 15.52
N TYR A 227 5.86 6.63 15.86
CA TYR A 227 4.49 6.45 16.32
C TYR A 227 4.49 5.79 17.71
N ASP A 228 3.43 6.08 18.47
CA ASP A 228 3.20 5.43 19.77
C ASP A 228 2.53 4.06 19.60
N THR A 229 2.05 3.76 18.39
CA THR A 229 1.44 2.49 17.98
C THR A 229 2.25 1.83 16.88
N GLN A 230 2.16 0.51 16.78
CA GLN A 230 2.56 -0.17 15.56
C GLN A 230 1.75 0.39 14.39
N THR A 231 2.38 0.75 13.28
CA THR A 231 1.74 1.44 12.13
C THR A 231 2.24 0.84 10.82
N ASN A 232 1.38 0.19 10.04
CA ASN A 232 1.75 -0.46 8.78
C ASN A 232 0.85 -0.01 7.62
N PRO A 233 1.38 0.56 6.53
CA PRO A 233 0.61 0.86 5.32
C PRO A 233 -0.22 -0.33 4.82
N GLN A 234 -1.42 -0.05 4.31
CA GLN A 234 -2.32 -1.02 3.72
C GLN A 234 -2.45 -0.79 2.21
N PRO A 235 -2.55 -1.86 1.40
CA PRO A 235 -2.92 -1.72 -0.01
C PRO A 235 -4.36 -1.21 -0.09
N SER A 236 -4.56 0.07 -0.43
CA SER A 236 -5.89 0.70 -0.35
C SER A 236 -6.11 1.82 -1.37
N GLY A 237 -5.19 1.98 -2.31
CA GLY A 237 -5.14 3.15 -3.19
C GLY A 237 -4.79 4.43 -2.43
N ILE A 238 -4.86 5.55 -3.14
CA ILE A 238 -4.59 6.89 -2.61
C ILE A 238 -5.86 7.71 -2.77
N ALA A 239 -6.34 8.32 -1.68
CA ALA A 239 -7.28 9.42 -1.79
C ALA A 239 -6.53 10.71 -2.03
N GLY A 240 -6.95 11.50 -3.00
CA GLY A 240 -6.21 12.69 -3.45
C GLY A 240 -5.01 12.34 -4.32
N ASP A 241 -3.87 12.94 -3.99
CA ASP A 241 -2.62 12.80 -4.73
C ASP A 241 -1.44 12.39 -3.83
N ASP A 242 -0.32 12.04 -4.44
CA ASP A 242 0.89 11.61 -3.73
C ASP A 242 1.50 12.71 -2.86
N ALA A 243 1.11 13.97 -3.00
CA ALA A 243 1.71 15.10 -2.30
C ALA A 243 1.00 15.40 -0.98
N THR A 244 -0.34 15.39 -0.99
CA THR A 244 -1.19 15.86 0.11
C THR A 244 -2.31 14.91 0.48
N GLY A 245 -2.47 13.83 -0.29
CA GLY A 245 -3.45 12.80 -0.07
C GLY A 245 -3.17 11.93 1.15
N SER A 246 -3.89 10.82 1.22
CA SER A 246 -3.79 9.88 2.31
C SER A 246 -3.96 8.44 1.87
N ILE A 247 -3.50 7.53 2.73
CA ILE A 247 -3.61 6.09 2.57
C ILE A 247 -4.10 5.46 3.86
N LEU A 248 -4.63 4.24 3.77
CA LEU A 248 -4.98 3.47 4.95
C LEU A 248 -3.75 2.85 5.58
N VAL A 249 -3.76 2.76 6.90
CA VAL A 249 -2.74 2.08 7.68
C VAL A 249 -3.38 1.15 8.71
N SER A 250 -2.69 0.10 9.08
CA SER A 250 -2.98 -0.73 10.24
C SER A 250 -2.33 -0.11 11.45
N THR A 251 -3.09 0.09 12.53
CA THR A 251 -2.56 0.57 13.80
C THR A 251 -2.84 -0.40 14.94
N ALA A 252 -1.81 -0.86 15.63
CA ALA A 252 -1.95 -1.77 16.77
C ALA A 252 -1.20 -1.21 17.98
N PRO A 253 -1.72 -1.35 19.21
CA PRO A 253 -0.92 -1.04 20.39
C PRO A 253 0.35 -1.89 20.43
N VAL A 254 1.46 -1.29 20.83
CA VAL A 254 2.78 -1.95 20.87
C VAL A 254 2.80 -3.18 21.80
N ASP A 255 1.90 -3.24 22.78
CA ASP A 255 1.75 -4.38 23.68
C ASP A 255 0.89 -5.54 23.11
N ASN A 256 0.40 -5.42 21.87
CA ASN A 256 -0.44 -6.40 21.15
C ASN A 256 -1.68 -6.87 21.92
N ASN A 257 -2.13 -6.13 22.93
CA ASN A 257 -3.28 -6.50 23.77
C ASN A 257 -4.63 -6.08 23.19
N GLN A 258 -4.66 -5.41 22.05
CA GLN A 258 -5.88 -4.99 21.35
C GLN A 258 -5.78 -5.34 19.87
N PRO A 259 -6.92 -5.61 19.20
CA PRO A 259 -6.94 -5.80 17.77
C PRO A 259 -6.43 -4.54 17.07
N ALA A 260 -5.68 -4.75 16.00
CA ALA A 260 -5.25 -3.68 15.12
C ALA A 260 -6.47 -2.98 14.49
N ARG A 261 -6.38 -1.69 14.22
CA ARG A 261 -7.44 -0.84 13.68
C ARG A 261 -7.01 -0.16 12.40
N THR A 262 -7.96 0.18 11.54
CA THR A 262 -7.65 1.01 10.37
C THR A 262 -7.39 2.45 10.83
N GLY A 263 -6.20 2.97 10.52
CA GLY A 263 -5.80 4.37 10.65
C GLY A 263 -5.74 5.03 9.27
N LEU A 264 -5.61 6.35 9.24
CA LEU A 264 -5.40 7.13 8.02
C LEU A 264 -4.09 7.90 8.12
N MET A 265 -3.18 7.71 7.16
CA MET A 265 -1.88 8.37 7.11
C MET A 265 -1.86 9.47 6.05
N ASN A 266 -1.50 10.68 6.46
CA ASN A 266 -1.24 11.82 5.59
C ASN A 266 0.11 11.65 4.87
N LEU A 267 0.11 11.69 3.54
CA LEU A 267 1.32 11.50 2.73
C LEU A 267 2.29 12.70 2.80
N ALA A 268 1.82 13.88 3.20
CA ALA A 268 2.64 15.08 3.27
C ALA A 268 3.63 15.05 4.44
N ASP A 269 3.23 14.53 5.60
CA ASP A 269 4.00 14.61 6.85
C ASP A 269 4.01 13.33 7.71
N GLY A 270 3.34 12.27 7.26
CA GLY A 270 3.24 10.99 7.96
C GLY A 270 2.33 11.04 9.19
N SER A 271 1.56 12.10 9.42
CA SER A 271 0.58 12.12 10.52
C SER A 271 -0.45 11.01 10.35
N VAL A 272 -0.72 10.29 11.44
CA VAL A 272 -1.68 9.19 11.47
C VAL A 272 -2.84 9.57 12.35
N ARG A 273 -4.03 9.43 11.79
CA ARG A 273 -5.30 9.61 12.48
C ARG A 273 -5.94 8.26 12.76
N ASN A 274 -6.29 8.01 14.02
CA ASN A 274 -6.92 6.77 14.47
C ASN A 274 -8.37 6.97 14.95
N ASP A 275 -8.78 8.22 15.16
CA ASP A 275 -10.15 8.65 15.50
C ASP A 275 -10.97 8.97 14.24
N TRP A 276 -10.95 8.07 13.25
CA TRP A 276 -11.78 8.16 12.04
C TRP A 276 -12.63 6.88 11.94
N ALA A 277 -13.09 6.50 10.75
CA ALA A 277 -13.80 5.25 10.45
C ALA A 277 -13.02 3.93 10.77
N GLY A 278 -12.00 4.00 11.64
CA GLY A 278 -11.11 2.94 12.04
C GLY A 278 -11.78 1.81 12.81
N GLU A 279 -12.36 0.88 12.06
CA GLU A 279 -12.80 -0.40 12.60
C GLU A 279 -11.62 -1.32 12.92
N GLU A 280 -11.90 -2.41 13.64
CA GLU A 280 -10.96 -3.52 13.79
C GLU A 280 -10.58 -4.07 12.42
N LEU A 281 -9.27 -4.17 12.15
CA LEU A 281 -8.77 -4.75 10.90
C LEU A 281 -9.26 -6.18 10.74
N GLY A 282 -9.66 -6.51 9.51
CA GLY A 282 -10.25 -7.80 9.19
C GLY A 282 -11.77 -7.85 9.32
N ARG A 283 -12.42 -6.77 9.78
CA ARG A 283 -13.83 -6.54 9.41
C ARG A 283 -13.89 -6.26 7.92
N GLU A 284 -14.74 -6.99 7.19
CA GLU A 284 -14.98 -6.83 5.74
C GLU A 284 -15.70 -5.49 5.45
N SER A 285 -15.06 -4.37 5.78
CA SER A 285 -15.54 -3.01 5.49
C SER A 285 -14.85 -2.49 4.24
N THR A 286 -15.58 -1.74 3.42
CA THR A 286 -15.06 -1.22 2.16
C THR A 286 -14.64 0.23 2.34
N TYR A 287 -13.41 0.54 1.95
CA TYR A 287 -12.88 1.89 1.92
C TYR A 287 -12.60 2.26 0.46
N ILE A 288 -13.22 3.34 0.00
CA ILE A 288 -13.13 3.76 -1.39
C ILE A 288 -12.39 5.10 -1.44
N PRO A 289 -11.19 5.16 -2.05
CA PRO A 289 -10.48 6.41 -2.22
C PRO A 289 -11.20 7.27 -3.26
N ALA A 290 -11.38 8.54 -2.93
CA ALA A 290 -11.89 9.56 -3.82
C ALA A 290 -10.83 10.64 -4.07
N GLN A 291 -11.07 11.49 -5.06
CA GLN A 291 -10.18 12.60 -5.39
C GLN A 291 -9.99 13.58 -4.23
N ASP A 292 -10.99 13.72 -3.35
CA ASP A 292 -11.00 14.73 -2.29
C ASP A 292 -11.35 14.15 -0.90
N GLY A 293 -11.30 12.82 -0.75
CA GLY A 293 -11.58 12.16 0.52
C GLY A 293 -11.78 10.65 0.42
N TRP A 294 -12.52 10.10 1.37
CA TRP A 294 -12.80 8.67 1.48
C TRP A 294 -14.29 8.41 1.67
N ILE A 295 -14.76 7.29 1.11
CA ILE A 295 -16.02 6.67 1.50
C ILE A 295 -15.70 5.43 2.32
N HIS A 296 -16.36 5.28 3.46
CA HIS A 296 -16.34 4.08 4.27
C HIS A 296 -17.72 3.43 4.25
N ILE A 297 -17.77 2.16 3.87
CA ILE A 297 -18.97 1.32 3.92
C ILE A 297 -18.71 0.24 4.97
N PRO A 298 -19.30 0.36 6.17
CA PRO A 298 -19.17 -0.68 7.18
C PRO A 298 -19.79 -2.00 6.69
N ARG A 299 -19.24 -3.11 7.15
CA ARG A 299 -19.75 -4.45 6.84
C ARG A 299 -21.25 -4.57 7.14
N ASP A 300 -22.01 -5.12 6.18
CA ASP A 300 -23.47 -5.33 6.27
C ASP A 300 -24.28 -4.06 6.62
N SER A 301 -23.74 -2.88 6.32
CA SER A 301 -24.41 -1.60 6.58
C SER A 301 -25.31 -1.18 5.41
N GLU A 302 -26.46 -0.59 5.73
CA GLU A 302 -27.34 0.10 4.77
C GLU A 302 -26.93 1.57 4.56
N THR A 303 -25.87 2.03 5.24
CA THR A 303 -25.36 3.39 5.18
C THR A 303 -23.86 3.42 4.96
N ALA A 304 -23.38 4.51 4.38
CA ALA A 304 -21.98 4.81 4.21
C ALA A 304 -21.64 6.16 4.84
N GLU A 305 -20.36 6.33 5.13
CA GLU A 305 -19.80 7.51 5.77
C GLU A 305 -18.80 8.17 4.82
N ALA A 306 -18.86 9.50 4.73
CA ALA A 306 -17.96 10.30 3.93
C ALA A 306 -16.94 11.01 4.83
N TYR A 307 -15.68 11.05 4.37
CA TYR A 307 -14.57 11.68 5.07
C TYR A 307 -13.76 12.57 4.12
N SER A 308 -13.08 13.59 4.67
CA SER A 308 -12.05 14.34 3.95
C SER A 308 -10.80 13.49 3.68
N LEU A 309 -9.84 14.06 2.96
CA LEU A 309 -8.50 13.49 2.80
C LEU A 309 -7.81 13.17 4.13
N GLN A 310 -8.07 13.93 5.21
CA GLN A 310 -7.45 13.72 6.52
C GLN A 310 -8.39 13.12 7.56
N GLY A 311 -9.49 12.51 7.10
CA GLY A 311 -10.39 11.73 7.95
C GLY A 311 -11.35 12.56 8.78
N GLU A 312 -11.56 13.85 8.45
CA GLU A 312 -12.65 14.62 9.06
C GLU A 312 -14.01 14.11 8.55
N PRO A 313 -14.97 13.80 9.44
CA PRO A 313 -16.30 13.38 9.02
C PRO A 313 -17.00 14.47 8.19
N ARG A 314 -17.55 14.07 7.04
CA ARG A 314 -18.37 14.93 6.17
C ARG A 314 -19.86 14.60 6.25
N GLY A 315 -20.21 13.40 6.73
CA GLY A 315 -21.59 12.98 6.94
C GLY A 315 -21.79 11.49 6.69
N THR A 316 -23.05 11.06 6.80
CA THR A 316 -23.51 9.71 6.55
C THR A 316 -24.65 9.76 5.55
N PHE A 317 -24.73 8.80 4.64
CA PHE A 317 -25.77 8.71 3.62
C PHE A 317 -26.24 7.26 3.43
N PRO A 318 -27.50 7.03 3.01
CA PRO A 318 -28.02 5.69 2.76
C PRO A 318 -27.46 5.09 1.47
N LEU A 319 -27.38 3.76 1.42
CA LEU A 319 -26.91 2.99 0.26
C LEU A 319 -28.07 2.46 -0.60
N SER A 320 -28.99 3.35 -0.97
CA SER A 320 -30.21 3.04 -1.73
C SER A 320 -30.06 3.09 -3.25
N GLY A 321 -28.96 3.65 -3.75
CA GLY A 321 -28.67 3.80 -5.18
C GLY A 321 -27.80 2.69 -5.75
N SER A 322 -26.98 3.06 -6.73
CA SER A 322 -26.14 2.16 -7.54
C SER A 322 -25.34 1.16 -6.71
N ASN A 323 -25.14 -0.06 -7.24
CA ASN A 323 -24.22 -1.04 -6.67
C ASN A 323 -22.92 -1.17 -7.50
N ALA A 324 -22.61 -0.17 -8.34
CA ALA A 324 -21.48 -0.18 -9.25
C ALA A 324 -20.15 -0.47 -8.54
N ALA A 325 -19.44 -1.47 -9.05
CA ALA A 325 -18.16 -1.92 -8.51
C ALA A 325 -16.99 -1.03 -8.95
N LEU A 326 -17.13 -0.35 -10.09
CA LEU A 326 -16.22 0.69 -10.57
C LEU A 326 -17.02 1.90 -11.06
N LEU A 327 -16.61 3.08 -10.63
CA LEU A 327 -17.09 4.35 -11.16
C LEU A 327 -15.90 5.23 -11.51
N LEU A 328 -15.90 5.80 -12.70
CA LEU A 328 -14.90 6.76 -13.15
C LEU A 328 -15.56 8.01 -13.70
N SER A 329 -15.02 9.16 -13.30
CA SER A 329 -15.31 10.45 -13.91
C SER A 329 -14.48 10.64 -15.18
N GLU A 330 -14.78 11.69 -15.96
CA GLU A 330 -13.88 12.09 -17.05
C GLU A 330 -12.47 12.42 -16.55
N SER A 331 -12.27 12.84 -15.30
CA SER A 331 -10.94 13.11 -14.74
C SER A 331 -10.28 11.87 -14.11
N GLY A 332 -10.89 10.69 -14.21
CA GLY A 332 -10.43 9.47 -13.53
C GLY A 332 -11.16 9.28 -12.20
N THR A 333 -10.43 9.24 -11.08
CA THR A 333 -11.00 9.00 -9.74
C THR A 333 -12.12 10.00 -9.41
N PRO A 334 -13.33 9.54 -9.05
CA PRO A 334 -14.44 10.42 -8.67
C PRO A 334 -14.22 11.18 -7.35
N THR A 335 -15.00 12.25 -7.13
CA THR A 335 -15.07 12.94 -5.84
C THR A 335 -16.00 12.21 -4.86
N VAL A 336 -15.90 12.56 -3.57
CA VAL A 336 -16.79 12.07 -2.50
C VAL A 336 -18.26 12.37 -2.84
N GLU A 337 -18.56 13.58 -3.32
CA GLU A 337 -19.93 13.97 -3.69
C GLU A 337 -20.48 13.14 -4.86
N GLN A 338 -19.62 12.85 -5.84
CA GLN A 338 -19.99 11.99 -6.98
C GLN A 338 -20.31 10.57 -6.54
N PHE A 339 -19.46 9.95 -5.70
CA PHE A 339 -19.75 8.64 -5.12
C PHE A 339 -21.03 8.66 -4.28
N GLN A 340 -21.23 9.69 -3.46
CA GLN A 340 -22.44 9.83 -2.66
C GLN A 340 -23.68 9.88 -3.55
N ARG A 341 -23.72 10.74 -4.58
CA ARG A 341 -24.85 10.82 -5.53
C ARG A 341 -25.18 9.47 -6.18
N ALA A 342 -24.15 8.74 -6.60
CA ALA A 342 -24.30 7.42 -7.19
C ALA A 342 -24.89 6.40 -6.20
N TYR A 343 -24.31 6.28 -5.01
CA TYR A 343 -24.68 5.25 -4.04
C TYR A 343 -25.91 5.59 -3.20
N GLU A 344 -26.27 6.87 -3.09
CA GLU A 344 -27.47 7.34 -2.40
C GLU A 344 -28.69 7.32 -3.32
N SER A 345 -28.54 7.84 -4.54
CA SER A 345 -29.68 8.18 -5.42
C SER A 345 -29.62 7.58 -6.82
N ASP A 346 -28.63 6.73 -7.12
CA ASP A 346 -28.39 6.14 -8.45
C ASP A 346 -28.11 7.18 -9.55
N ASP A 347 -27.66 8.37 -9.14
CA ASP A 347 -27.31 9.43 -10.07
C ASP A 347 -25.90 9.22 -10.62
N LEU A 348 -25.86 8.57 -11.79
CA LEU A 348 -24.65 8.27 -12.56
C LEU A 348 -24.45 9.25 -13.73
N SER A 349 -25.16 10.38 -13.77
CA SER A 349 -25.12 11.34 -14.89
C SER A 349 -23.74 11.99 -15.13
N TRP A 350 -22.87 11.93 -14.13
CA TRP A 350 -21.50 12.44 -14.15
C TRP A 350 -20.46 11.37 -14.52
N ALA A 351 -20.83 10.09 -14.45
CA ALA A 351 -19.90 8.99 -14.64
C ALA A 351 -19.61 8.79 -16.13
N ALA A 352 -18.34 8.79 -16.49
CA ALA A 352 -17.89 8.48 -17.84
C ALA A 352 -17.89 6.95 -18.07
N TYR A 353 -17.49 6.21 -17.04
CA TYR A 353 -17.42 4.75 -17.07
C TYR A 353 -18.02 4.15 -15.80
N THR A 354 -18.87 3.15 -16.00
CA THR A 354 -19.51 2.39 -14.93
C THR A 354 -19.33 0.90 -15.19
N VAL A 355 -18.91 0.16 -14.15
CA VAL A 355 -18.97 -1.31 -14.16
C VAL A 355 -19.89 -1.74 -13.04
N GLU A 356 -21.00 -2.38 -13.39
CA GLU A 356 -21.97 -2.89 -12.43
C GLU A 356 -22.19 -4.38 -12.65
N CYS A 357 -22.11 -5.16 -11.56
CA CYS A 357 -22.25 -6.60 -11.59
C CYS A 357 -23.51 -7.02 -10.85
N THR A 358 -24.36 -7.78 -11.55
CA THR A 358 -25.60 -8.34 -10.99
C THR A 358 -25.41 -9.76 -10.46
N SER A 359 -24.37 -10.44 -10.95
CA SER A 359 -23.92 -11.74 -10.45
C SER A 359 -22.40 -11.87 -10.60
N ALA A 360 -21.85 -12.96 -10.08
CA ALA A 360 -20.45 -13.35 -10.25
C ALA A 360 -19.99 -13.54 -11.71
N SER A 361 -20.90 -13.58 -12.68
CA SER A 361 -20.60 -13.80 -14.10
C SER A 361 -21.29 -12.81 -15.05
N ALA A 362 -22.11 -11.89 -14.52
CA ALA A 362 -22.89 -10.96 -15.31
C ALA A 362 -22.64 -9.52 -14.83
N CYS A 363 -21.83 -8.81 -15.61
CA CYS A 363 -21.61 -7.39 -15.43
C CYS A 363 -22.04 -6.59 -16.65
N THR A 364 -22.18 -5.29 -16.47
CA THR A 364 -22.41 -4.32 -17.53
C THR A 364 -21.30 -3.26 -17.50
N PHE A 365 -20.94 -2.75 -18.66
CA PHE A 365 -20.11 -1.57 -18.82
C PHE A 365 -20.97 -0.48 -19.47
N ASN A 366 -21.17 0.65 -18.79
CA ASN A 366 -22.07 1.72 -19.23
C ASN A 366 -23.46 1.18 -19.64
N GLY A 367 -23.99 0.24 -18.86
CA GLY A 367 -25.28 -0.43 -19.13
C GLY A 367 -25.27 -1.47 -20.25
N THR A 368 -24.15 -1.62 -20.98
CA THR A 368 -23.99 -2.67 -22.01
C THR A 368 -23.51 -3.95 -21.36
N PRO A 369 -24.17 -5.11 -21.56
CA PRO A 369 -23.70 -6.38 -21.02
C PRO A 369 -22.28 -6.70 -21.48
N VAL A 370 -21.42 -7.05 -20.54
CA VAL A 370 -20.06 -7.50 -20.80
C VAL A 370 -19.91 -8.95 -20.34
N THR A 371 -19.38 -9.80 -21.21
CA THR A 371 -19.03 -11.16 -20.85
C THR A 371 -17.65 -11.12 -20.21
N LEU A 372 -17.60 -11.41 -18.92
CA LEU A 372 -16.31 -11.50 -18.24
C LEU A 372 -15.51 -12.66 -18.86
N PRO A 373 -14.20 -12.47 -19.12
CA PRO A 373 -13.36 -13.49 -19.76
C PRO A 373 -12.93 -14.56 -18.73
N LEU A 374 -13.88 -15.06 -17.94
CA LEU A 374 -13.58 -15.94 -16.82
C LEU A 374 -13.90 -17.38 -17.20
N GLU A 375 -12.96 -18.26 -16.91
CA GLU A 375 -13.18 -19.71 -16.99
C GLU A 375 -14.03 -20.20 -15.81
N GLU A 376 -13.89 -19.55 -14.65
CA GLU A 376 -14.69 -19.78 -13.44
C GLU A 376 -15.47 -18.51 -13.06
N SER A 377 -16.67 -18.66 -12.49
CA SER A 377 -17.40 -17.50 -11.96
C SER A 377 -16.63 -16.88 -10.78
N LEU A 378 -16.70 -15.55 -10.61
CA LEU A 378 -16.17 -14.89 -9.42
C LEU A 378 -16.73 -15.53 -8.14
N ASP A 379 -15.91 -15.63 -7.09
CA ASP A 379 -16.37 -16.18 -5.81
C ASP A 379 -17.51 -15.38 -5.17
N ARG A 380 -17.57 -14.08 -5.48
CA ARG A 380 -18.61 -13.13 -5.03
C ARG A 380 -18.91 -12.14 -6.13
N THR A 381 -20.15 -11.70 -6.19
CA THR A 381 -20.54 -10.57 -7.05
C THR A 381 -19.81 -9.31 -6.58
N PRO A 382 -19.02 -8.65 -7.42
CA PRO A 382 -18.41 -7.36 -7.09
C PRO A 382 -19.48 -6.34 -6.73
N GLY A 383 -19.33 -5.72 -5.57
CA GLY A 383 -20.21 -4.64 -5.12
C GLY A 383 -19.49 -3.30 -5.11
N ARG A 384 -20.14 -2.28 -4.54
CA ARG A 384 -19.64 -0.90 -4.43
C ARG A 384 -18.14 -0.81 -4.14
N GLY A 385 -17.41 -0.15 -5.03
CA GLY A 385 -15.99 0.15 -4.88
C GLY A 385 -15.02 -1.04 -4.91
N THR A 386 -15.50 -2.27 -5.14
CA THR A 386 -14.64 -3.48 -5.13
C THR A 386 -13.53 -3.40 -6.18
N LEU A 387 -13.81 -2.75 -7.32
CA LEU A 387 -12.86 -2.60 -8.43
C LEU A 387 -12.25 -1.18 -8.47
N GLN A 388 -12.55 -0.33 -7.49
CA GLN A 388 -12.01 1.03 -7.43
C GLN A 388 -10.50 1.04 -7.14
N LEU A 389 -9.96 -0.09 -6.68
CA LEU A 389 -8.56 -0.29 -6.38
C LEU A 389 -7.89 -0.99 -7.56
N GLY A 390 -6.88 -0.35 -8.15
CA GLY A 390 -6.02 -0.98 -9.16
C GLY A 390 -6.52 -0.96 -10.60
N TRP A 391 -7.58 -0.22 -10.92
CA TRP A 391 -7.95 0.02 -12.32
C TRP A 391 -6.89 0.88 -13.03
N HIS A 392 -6.81 0.72 -14.35
CA HIS A 392 -5.96 1.51 -15.22
C HIS A 392 -6.73 1.91 -16.48
N LEU A 393 -6.66 3.20 -16.82
CA LEU A 393 -7.22 3.74 -18.05
C LEU A 393 -6.06 4.30 -18.87
N THR A 394 -5.96 3.88 -20.13
CA THR A 394 -4.94 4.43 -21.05
C THR A 394 -5.10 5.94 -21.20
N GLU A 395 -4.02 6.66 -21.53
CA GLU A 395 -4.04 8.13 -21.67
C GLU A 395 -5.07 8.61 -22.70
N ASP A 396 -5.20 7.88 -23.81
CA ASP A 396 -6.21 8.08 -24.85
C ASP A 396 -7.64 7.69 -24.42
N ARG A 397 -7.78 7.04 -23.26
CA ARG A 397 -9.00 6.53 -22.65
C ARG A 397 -9.73 5.46 -23.44
N HIS A 398 -9.07 4.79 -24.38
CA HIS A 398 -9.71 3.76 -25.20
C HIS A 398 -9.76 2.41 -24.51
N ILE A 399 -8.83 2.13 -23.60
CA ILE A 399 -8.76 0.84 -22.94
C ILE A 399 -8.79 1.02 -21.43
N LEU A 400 -9.81 0.42 -20.82
CA LEU A 400 -9.94 0.29 -19.38
C LEU A 400 -9.56 -1.13 -18.98
N ALA A 401 -8.59 -1.29 -18.09
CA ALA A 401 -8.34 -2.53 -17.36
C ALA A 401 -8.79 -2.37 -15.91
N ALA A 402 -9.58 -3.32 -15.41
CA ALA A 402 -9.92 -3.41 -14.00
C ALA A 402 -9.57 -4.82 -13.50
N PRO A 403 -8.72 -4.97 -12.46
CA PRO A 403 -8.36 -6.27 -11.93
C PRO A 403 -9.54 -6.89 -11.18
N PHE A 404 -9.75 -8.19 -11.38
CA PHE A 404 -10.64 -9.04 -10.61
C PHE A 404 -9.81 -10.08 -9.89
N ALA A 405 -9.90 -10.12 -8.57
CA ALA A 405 -9.31 -11.20 -7.79
C ALA A 405 -10.32 -12.35 -7.63
N PHE A 406 -9.90 -13.57 -7.97
CA PHE A 406 -10.58 -14.81 -7.55
C PHE A 406 -9.97 -15.30 -6.24
N GLY A 407 -10.74 -15.95 -5.36
CA GLY A 407 -10.13 -16.65 -4.22
C GLY A 407 -9.67 -15.76 -3.07
N ARG A 408 -10.63 -15.30 -2.26
CA ARG A 408 -10.56 -14.83 -0.85
C ARG A 408 -9.26 -14.25 -0.24
N GLN A 409 -9.52 -13.15 0.49
CA GLN A 409 -8.79 -12.62 1.65
C GLN A 409 -7.47 -11.93 1.29
N TRP A 410 -7.44 -10.63 1.60
CA TRP A 410 -6.37 -9.64 1.48
C TRP A 410 -4.97 -10.05 2.00
N SER A 411 -4.72 -11.32 2.34
CA SER A 411 -3.53 -11.80 3.04
C SER A 411 -2.65 -12.78 2.26
N GLN A 412 -2.95 -13.12 1.00
CA GLN A 412 -2.09 -14.02 0.22
C GLN A 412 -1.85 -13.49 -1.19
N SER A 413 -0.57 -13.44 -1.55
CA SER A 413 -0.02 -13.03 -2.85
C SER A 413 -0.27 -14.09 -3.93
N THR A 414 -1.54 -14.41 -4.19
CA THR A 414 -1.95 -15.34 -5.24
C THR A 414 -2.28 -14.56 -6.50
N ASN A 415 -1.55 -14.85 -7.60
CA ASN A 415 -1.74 -14.25 -8.92
C ASN A 415 -3.03 -14.73 -9.63
N ASP A 416 -4.09 -15.00 -8.88
CA ASP A 416 -5.42 -15.24 -9.44
C ASP A 416 -6.13 -13.90 -9.71
N GLU A 417 -5.39 -12.90 -10.20
CA GLU A 417 -5.92 -11.63 -10.65
C GLU A 417 -6.04 -11.64 -12.17
N THR A 418 -7.27 -11.72 -12.67
CA THR A 418 -7.58 -11.54 -14.10
C THR A 418 -8.12 -10.14 -14.30
N SER A 419 -7.61 -9.43 -15.30
CA SER A 419 -8.12 -8.11 -15.66
C SER A 419 -9.30 -8.22 -16.63
N LEU A 420 -10.39 -7.51 -16.33
CA LEU A 420 -11.39 -7.16 -17.33
C LEU A 420 -10.82 -6.02 -18.15
N VAL A 421 -10.56 -6.29 -19.42
CA VAL A 421 -10.08 -5.29 -20.37
C VAL A 421 -11.23 -4.91 -21.29
N ILE A 422 -11.52 -3.61 -21.42
CA ILE A 422 -12.66 -3.10 -22.17
C ILE A 422 -12.19 -2.04 -23.15
N ASP A 423 -12.61 -2.16 -24.41
CA ASP A 423 -12.61 -1.04 -25.35
C ASP A 423 -13.76 -0.10 -24.98
N THR A 424 -13.43 1.06 -24.42
CA THR A 424 -14.40 2.01 -23.87
C THR A 424 -15.30 2.64 -24.94
N ARG A 425 -14.91 2.61 -26.22
CA ARG A 425 -15.68 3.19 -27.33
C ARG A 425 -16.68 2.22 -27.91
N THR A 426 -16.37 0.92 -27.89
CA THR A 426 -17.27 -0.12 -28.39
C THR A 426 -18.01 -0.85 -27.27
N SER A 427 -17.63 -0.62 -26.01
CA SER A 427 -18.11 -1.34 -24.83
C SER A 427 -17.87 -2.85 -24.91
N GLN A 428 -16.88 -3.27 -25.72
CA GLN A 428 -16.55 -4.68 -25.89
C GLN A 428 -15.40 -5.08 -24.98
N VAL A 429 -15.53 -6.26 -24.40
CA VAL A 429 -14.43 -6.89 -23.67
C VAL A 429 -13.37 -7.31 -24.67
N ILE A 430 -12.14 -6.89 -24.41
CA ILE A 430 -10.96 -7.34 -25.13
C ILE A 430 -10.46 -8.60 -24.42
N ALA A 431 -10.72 -9.75 -25.03
CA ALA A 431 -10.24 -11.03 -24.53
C ALA A 431 -9.24 -11.63 -25.53
N PRO A 432 -8.04 -12.03 -25.08
CA PRO A 432 -7.13 -12.78 -25.93
C PRO A 432 -7.76 -14.13 -26.36
N PRO A 433 -7.43 -14.63 -27.56
CA PRO A 433 -7.90 -15.94 -28.00
C PRO A 433 -7.29 -17.08 -27.16
N GLY A 434 -8.14 -17.83 -26.44
CA GLY A 434 -7.74 -19.01 -25.66
C GLY A 434 -8.62 -19.19 -24.41
N ARG A 435 -8.88 -20.43 -23.98
CA ARG A 435 -9.81 -20.73 -22.86
C ARG A 435 -9.17 -20.79 -21.47
N LEU A 436 -7.84 -20.68 -21.35
CA LEU A 436 -7.06 -21.01 -20.13
C LEU A 436 -6.03 -19.91 -19.77
N ALA A 437 -6.36 -18.63 -19.95
CA ALA A 437 -5.41 -17.52 -19.78
C ALA A 437 -5.71 -16.70 -18.52
N HIS A 438 -4.73 -16.55 -17.63
CA HIS A 438 -4.75 -15.48 -16.62
C HIS A 438 -4.28 -14.19 -17.29
N ILE A 439 -5.16 -13.20 -17.41
CA ILE A 439 -4.85 -11.94 -18.08
C ILE A 439 -4.36 -10.95 -17.04
N GLN A 440 -3.06 -10.71 -16.99
CA GLN A 440 -2.50 -9.55 -16.29
C GLN A 440 -2.33 -8.42 -17.30
N ALA A 441 -3.39 -7.62 -17.46
CA ALA A 441 -3.37 -6.50 -18.38
C ALA A 441 -2.65 -5.31 -17.74
N ASN A 442 -1.33 -5.26 -17.88
CA ASN A 442 -0.60 -4.02 -17.65
C ASN A 442 -0.54 -3.24 -18.96
N LEU A 443 -1.59 -2.45 -19.21
CA LEU A 443 -1.80 -1.67 -20.42
C LEU A 443 -1.01 -0.36 -20.39
N THR A 444 0.30 -0.42 -20.57
CA THR A 444 1.04 0.79 -20.99
C THR A 444 1.04 0.92 -22.52
N ASP A 445 1.53 2.07 -22.98
CA ASP A 445 1.35 2.72 -24.30
C ASP A 445 1.66 1.92 -25.57
N SER A 446 2.15 0.69 -25.46
CA SER A 446 2.42 -0.16 -26.61
C SER A 446 1.19 -0.93 -27.12
N HIS A 447 -0.01 -0.66 -26.57
CA HIS A 447 -1.24 -1.43 -26.82
C HIS A 447 -0.93 -2.92 -26.81
N LEU A 448 -0.33 -3.37 -25.72
CA LEU A 448 0.14 -4.73 -25.54
C LEU A 448 -0.57 -5.29 -24.31
N MET A 449 -1.38 -6.32 -24.49
CA MET A 449 -1.88 -7.12 -23.38
C MET A 449 -0.94 -8.30 -23.18
N ILE A 450 -0.67 -8.66 -21.92
CA ILE A 450 0.13 -9.82 -21.59
C ILE A 450 -0.78 -10.84 -20.90
N GLY A 451 -0.83 -12.04 -21.47
CA GLY A 451 -1.53 -13.19 -20.90
C GLY A 451 -0.53 -14.23 -20.39
N ILE A 452 -0.88 -14.89 -19.30
CA ILE A 452 -0.15 -16.06 -18.77
C ILE A 452 -0.99 -17.30 -19.06
N HIS A 453 -0.41 -18.26 -19.78
CA HIS A 453 -1.04 -19.50 -20.21
C HIS A 453 -0.24 -20.69 -19.67
N GLY A 454 -0.51 -21.08 -18.42
CA GLY A 454 0.36 -22.03 -17.71
C GLY A 454 1.75 -21.44 -17.56
N THR A 455 2.77 -22.09 -18.14
CA THR A 455 4.16 -21.60 -18.10
C THR A 455 4.49 -20.61 -19.21
N GLU A 456 3.61 -20.40 -20.18
CA GLU A 456 3.87 -19.51 -21.32
C GLU A 456 3.36 -18.11 -21.04
N ILE A 457 4.15 -17.11 -21.45
CA ILE A 457 3.76 -15.71 -21.44
C ILE A 457 3.53 -15.28 -22.89
N VAL A 458 2.38 -14.67 -23.14
CA VAL A 458 1.89 -14.34 -24.48
C VAL A 458 1.59 -12.85 -24.55
N GLY A 459 2.12 -12.18 -25.56
CA GLY A 459 1.81 -10.80 -25.87
C GLY A 459 0.76 -10.71 -26.97
N TYR A 460 -0.27 -9.91 -26.73
CA TYR A 460 -1.33 -9.64 -27.69
C TYR A 460 -1.29 -8.18 -28.12
N ALA A 461 -1.36 -7.94 -29.43
CA ALA A 461 -1.38 -6.62 -30.02
C ALA A 461 -2.57 -6.46 -30.97
N PRO A 462 -3.02 -5.21 -31.24
CA PRO A 462 -4.03 -4.91 -32.23
C PRO A 462 -3.65 -5.46 -33.61
N THR A 463 -4.54 -6.23 -34.23
CA THR A 463 -4.37 -6.70 -35.62
C THR A 463 -4.77 -5.59 -36.59
N ALA A 464 -3.98 -5.38 -37.63
CA ALA A 464 -4.26 -4.39 -38.68
C ALA A 464 -5.52 -4.70 -39.50
#